data_AF-A0A9P8JRC4-F1
#
_entry.id   AF-A0A9P8JRC4-F1
#
_cell.length_a   1.000
_cell.length_b   1.000
_cell.length_c   1.000
_cell.angle_alpha   90.00
_cell.angle_beta   90.00
_cell.angle_gamma   90.00
#
_symmetry.space_group_name_H-M   'P 1'
#
loop_
_entity.id
_entity.type
_entity.pdbx_description
1 polymer ?
#
loop_
_entity_poly.entity_id
_entity_poly.type
_entity_poly.pdbx_seq_one_letter_code
_entity_poly.pdbx_strand_id
1 'polypeptide(L)'
;MRNNNSMHSWICGVLLPPLFLLGCAAFDPIHRQALLEILEDLHACNQRTSIVHARAILEEVWSRMDAAAHGADDDAWDWENVMKDMNMDVMLS
;
A
#
# COMPACT_ATOMS: atom_id res chain seq x y z
N MET A 1 25.53 -20.88 -8.61
CA MET A 1 24.06 -21.05 -8.62
C MET A 1 23.45 -19.88 -7.86
N ARG A 2 22.74 -18.97 -8.53
CA ARG A 2 21.97 -17.90 -7.85
C ARG A 2 20.81 -18.59 -7.13
N ASN A 3 20.66 -18.35 -5.83
CA ASN A 3 19.51 -18.85 -5.06
C ASN A 3 18.23 -18.24 -5.64
N ASN A 4 17.35 -19.06 -6.23
CA ASN A 4 16.05 -18.63 -6.75
C ASN A 4 15.21 -17.93 -5.68
N ASN A 5 15.43 -18.24 -4.39
CA ASN A 5 14.78 -17.58 -3.27
C ASN A 5 15.22 -16.12 -3.09
N SER A 6 16.47 -15.78 -3.41
CA SER A 6 16.88 -14.38 -3.34
C SER A 6 16.18 -13.61 -4.45
N MET A 7 16.17 -14.11 -5.68
CA MET A 7 15.59 -13.42 -6.83
C MET A 7 14.09 -13.10 -6.63
N HIS A 8 13.31 -14.04 -6.07
CA HIS A 8 11.91 -13.77 -5.68
C HIS A 8 11.81 -12.67 -4.61
N SER A 9 12.64 -12.73 -3.56
CA SER A 9 12.67 -11.69 -2.52
C SER A 9 13.05 -10.30 -3.05
N TRP A 10 14.00 -10.21 -4.00
CA TRP A 10 14.37 -8.95 -4.66
C TRP A 10 13.22 -8.40 -5.53
N ILE A 11 12.55 -9.25 -6.30
CA ILE A 11 11.38 -8.85 -7.10
C ILE A 11 10.26 -8.34 -6.19
N CYS A 12 9.93 -9.05 -5.12
CA CYS A 12 8.92 -8.63 -4.14
C CYS A 12 9.27 -7.31 -3.45
N GLY A 13 10.57 -7.03 -3.23
CA GLY A 13 11.02 -5.76 -2.65
C GLY A 13 10.86 -4.56 -3.58
N VAL A 14 11.05 -4.73 -4.89
CA VAL A 14 10.96 -3.64 -5.89
C VAL A 14 9.51 -3.31 -6.26
N LEU A 15 8.59 -4.26 -6.09
CA LEU A 15 7.18 -4.08 -6.45
C LEU A 15 6.37 -3.29 -5.41
N LEU A 16 6.81 -3.22 -4.16
CA LEU A 16 6.04 -2.55 -3.10
C LEU A 16 5.83 -1.05 -3.36
N PRO A 17 6.86 -0.24 -3.71
CA PRO A 17 6.66 1.18 -3.97
C PRO A 17 5.67 1.51 -5.11
N PRO A 18 5.77 0.92 -6.32
CA PRO A 18 4.80 1.21 -7.38
C PRO A 18 3.39 0.70 -7.05
N LEU A 19 3.25 -0.41 -6.34
CA LEU A 19 1.93 -0.90 -5.89
C LEU A 19 1.32 0.02 -4.83
N PHE A 20 2.12 0.52 -3.89
CA PHE A 20 1.64 1.46 -2.89
C PHE A 20 1.11 2.74 -3.54
N LEU A 21 1.86 3.32 -4.49
CA LEU A 21 1.42 4.50 -5.23
C LEU A 21 0.15 4.23 -6.06
N LEU A 22 0.03 3.04 -6.67
CA LEU A 22 -1.19 2.63 -7.37
C LEU A 22 -2.39 2.57 -6.42
N GLY A 23 -2.19 2.07 -5.20
CA GLY A 23 -3.23 2.00 -4.17
C GLY A 23 -3.67 3.38 -3.70
N CYS A 24 -2.74 4.33 -3.57
CA CYS A 24 -3.07 5.72 -3.23
C CYS A 24 -3.96 6.37 -4.29
N ALA A 25 -3.86 5.93 -5.55
CA ALA A 25 -4.69 6.38 -6.67
C ALA A 25 -5.92 5.48 -6.92
N ALA A 26 -6.22 4.50 -6.06
CA ALA A 26 -7.32 3.55 -6.25
C ALA A 26 -8.66 4.10 -5.72
N PHE A 27 -9.26 5.04 -6.46
CA PHE A 27 -10.56 5.64 -6.10
C PHE A 27 -11.72 4.64 -6.15
N ASP A 28 -11.73 3.71 -7.11
CA ASP A 28 -12.77 2.70 -7.26
C ASP A 28 -12.51 1.48 -6.34
N PRO A 29 -13.48 1.06 -5.51
CA PRO A 29 -13.37 -0.13 -4.66
C PRO A 29 -12.93 -1.41 -5.38
N ILE A 30 -13.28 -1.58 -6.66
CA ILE A 30 -12.88 -2.76 -7.46
C ILE A 30 -11.35 -2.85 -7.57
N HIS A 31 -10.67 -1.71 -7.73
CA HIS A 31 -9.21 -1.67 -7.83
C HIS A 31 -8.53 -1.97 -6.48
N ARG A 32 -9.19 -1.61 -5.37
CA ARG A 32 -8.68 -1.82 -4.00
C ARG A 32 -8.62 -3.30 -3.64
N GLN A 33 -9.65 -4.07 -4.02
CA GLN A 33 -9.71 -5.51 -3.76
C GLN A 33 -8.58 -6.27 -4.46
N ALA A 34 -8.35 -5.99 -5.74
CA ALA A 34 -7.25 -6.60 -6.49
C ALA A 34 -5.88 -6.27 -5.87
N LEU A 35 -5.72 -5.05 -5.35
CA LEU A 35 -4.48 -4.61 -4.73
C LEU A 35 -4.23 -5.28 -3.38
N LEU A 36 -5.26 -5.50 -2.56
CA LEU A 36 -5.16 -6.24 -1.30
C LEU A 36 -4.70 -7.68 -1.51
N GLU A 37 -5.20 -8.35 -2.55
CA GLU A 37 -4.78 -9.71 -2.92
C GLU A 37 -3.29 -9.74 -3.29
N ILE A 38 -2.82 -8.78 -4.09
CA ILE A 38 -1.40 -8.68 -4.46
C ILE A 38 -0.52 -8.38 -3.23
N LEU A 39 -0.97 -7.52 -2.31
CA LEU A 39 -0.23 -7.25 -1.07
C LEU A 39 -0.14 -8.47 -0.16
N GLU A 40 -1.19 -9.28 -0.09
CA GLU A 40 -1.19 -10.54 0.67
C GLU A 40 -0.20 -11.54 0.07
N ASP A 41 -0.19 -11.70 -1.26
CA ASP A 41 0.78 -12.55 -1.97
C ASP A 41 2.23 -12.08 -1.74
N LEU A 42 2.47 -10.75 -1.76
CA LEU A 42 3.78 -10.17 -1.47
C LEU A 42 4.19 -10.39 -0.01
N HIS A 43 3.25 -10.29 0.93
CA HIS A 43 3.51 -10.54 2.34
C HIS A 43 3.86 -12.01 2.58
N ALA A 44 3.15 -12.94 1.94
CA ALA A 44 3.46 -14.37 2.00
C ALA A 44 4.86 -14.70 1.46
N CYS A 45 5.35 -13.91 0.50
CA CYS A 45 6.68 -14.09 -0.09
C CYS A 45 7.83 -13.54 0.79
N ASN A 46 7.59 -12.55 1.68
CA ASN A 46 8.68 -11.77 2.29
C ASN A 46 8.45 -11.30 3.76
N GLN A 47 7.28 -11.51 4.37
CA GLN A 47 6.94 -11.15 5.77
C GLN A 47 7.45 -9.77 6.26
N ARG A 48 7.58 -8.79 5.35
CA ARG A 48 8.13 -7.47 5.69
C ARG A 48 7.07 -6.65 6.39
N THR A 49 7.48 -6.01 7.48
CA THR A 49 6.69 -4.99 8.19
C THR A 49 6.25 -3.86 7.28
N SER A 50 7.04 -3.49 6.27
CA SER A 50 6.67 -2.47 5.29
C SER A 50 5.42 -2.81 4.47
N ILE A 51 5.13 -4.10 4.25
CA ILE A 51 3.91 -4.53 3.53
C ILE A 51 2.69 -4.39 4.44
N VAL A 52 2.84 -4.70 5.73
CA VAL A 52 1.80 -4.50 6.75
C VAL A 52 1.48 -3.01 6.90
N HIS A 53 2.51 -2.16 6.95
CA HIS A 53 2.33 -0.70 6.98
C HIS A 53 1.63 -0.20 5.70
N ALA A 54 2.07 -0.65 4.53
CA ALA A 54 1.48 -0.24 3.25
C ALA A 54 -0.01 -0.55 3.19
N ARG A 55 -0.41 -1.74 3.62
CA ARG A 55 -1.82 -2.12 3.70
C ARG A 55 -2.60 -1.22 4.65
N ALA A 56 -2.10 -1.01 5.87
CA ALA A 56 -2.79 -0.19 6.87
C ALA A 56 -2.98 1.26 6.41
N ILE A 57 -1.94 1.86 5.80
CA ILE A 57 -2.01 3.21 5.25
C ILE A 57 -3.04 3.30 4.12
N LEU A 58 -3.06 2.32 3.20
CA LEU A 58 -4.01 2.31 2.09
C LEU A 58 -5.46 2.17 2.56
N GLU A 59 -5.71 1.29 3.53
CA GLU A 59 -7.05 1.14 4.13
C GLU A 59 -7.54 2.46 4.75
N GLU A 60 -6.66 3.20 5.42
CA GLU A 60 -6.98 4.52 5.99
C GLU A 60 -7.18 5.60 4.91
N VAL A 61 -6.32 5.66 3.89
CA VAL A 61 -6.50 6.55 2.73
C VAL A 61 -7.86 6.31 2.08
N TRP A 62 -8.21 5.06 1.82
CA TRP A 62 -9.51 4.70 1.23
C TRP A 62 -10.69 5.07 2.12
N SER A 63 -10.57 4.85 3.44
CA SER A 63 -11.57 5.28 4.43
C SER A 63 -11.82 6.79 4.37
N ARG A 64 -10.75 7.60 4.29
CA ARG A 64 -10.84 9.07 4.17
C ARG A 64 -11.46 9.48 2.83
N MET A 65 -11.06 8.85 1.73
CA MET A 65 -11.62 9.12 0.41
C MET A 65 -13.12 8.81 0.34
N ASP A 66 -13.55 7.70 0.93
CA ASP A 66 -14.96 7.29 0.97
C ASP A 66 -15.78 8.25 1.85
N ALA A 67 -15.23 8.72 2.98
CA ALA A 67 -15.87 9.73 3.81
C ALA A 67 -16.00 11.09 3.09
N ALA A 68 -14.99 11.48 2.31
CA ALA A 68 -14.97 12.74 1.56
C ALA A 68 -15.89 12.74 0.33
N ALA A 69 -16.26 11.56 -0.20
CA ALA A 69 -17.19 11.43 -1.32
C ALA A 69 -18.59 12.04 -1.04
N HIS A 70 -18.92 12.29 0.24
CA HIS A 70 -20.15 12.95 0.68
C HIS A 70 -20.03 14.47 0.89
N GLY A 71 -18.91 15.06 0.45
CA GLY A 71 -18.61 16.49 0.44
C GLY A 71 -17.79 16.90 1.65
N ALA A 72 -16.52 17.25 1.45
CA ALA A 72 -15.84 18.37 2.13
C ALA A 72 -14.33 18.52 1.84
N ASP A 73 -13.60 17.53 1.33
CA ASP A 73 -12.13 17.64 1.29
C ASP A 73 -11.49 17.14 -0.02
N ASP A 74 -10.82 18.05 -0.74
CA ASP A 74 -10.05 17.76 -1.96
C ASP A 74 -8.75 16.99 -1.68
N ASP A 75 -8.34 16.87 -0.41
CA ASP A 75 -7.06 16.29 0.01
C ASP A 75 -7.21 14.92 0.70
N ALA A 76 -8.39 14.29 0.64
CA ALA A 76 -8.65 12.99 1.28
C ALA A 76 -7.76 11.84 0.77
N TRP A 77 -7.13 12.03 -0.40
CA TRP A 77 -6.17 11.11 -1.00
C TRP A 77 -4.73 11.34 -0.51
N ASP A 78 -4.46 12.35 0.31
CA ASP A 78 -3.13 12.71 0.82
C ASP A 78 -2.58 11.64 1.78
N TRP A 79 -2.01 10.61 1.18
CA TRP A 79 -1.36 9.49 1.85
C TRP A 79 -0.12 9.92 2.64
N GLU A 80 0.53 11.04 2.32
CA GLU A 80 1.65 11.56 3.11
C GLU A 80 1.16 12.04 4.48
N ASN A 81 0.02 12.72 4.53
CA ASN A 81 -0.59 13.11 5.79
C ASN A 81 -1.12 11.91 6.57
N VAL A 82 -1.71 10.91 5.89
CA VAL A 82 -2.10 9.65 6.55
C VAL A 82 -0.90 8.97 7.20
N MET A 83 0.23 8.87 6.49
CA MET A 83 1.46 8.29 7.05
C MET A 83 1.97 9.05 8.27
N LYS A 84 1.94 10.39 8.24
CA LYS A 84 2.30 11.24 9.38
C LYS A 84 1.36 11.00 10.56
N ASP A 85 0.05 10.97 10.33
CA ASP A 85 -0.97 10.76 11.37
C ASP A 85 -0.84 9.38 12.02
N MET A 86 -0.56 8.35 11.23
CA MET A 86 -0.38 6.97 11.69
C MET A 86 1.01 6.70 12.27
N ASN A 87 1.96 7.63 12.12
CA ASN A 87 3.38 7.44 12.46
C ASN A 87 3.96 6.16 11.82
N MET A 88 3.67 5.94 10.53
CA MET A 88 4.11 4.77 9.75
C MET A 88 4.87 5.19 8.50
N ASP A 89 5.81 4.34 8.07
CA ASP A 89 6.60 4.53 6.85
C ASP A 89 6.63 3.23 6.02
N VAL A 90 6.55 3.39 4.70
CA VAL A 90 6.58 2.33 3.68
C VAL A 90 7.84 2.38 2.81
N MET A 91 8.47 3.56 2.68
CA MET A 91 9.55 3.82 1.72
C MET A 91 10.95 3.76 2.34
N LEU A 92 11.08 3.86 3.66
CA LEU A 92 12.34 3.66 4.38
C LEU A 92 12.47 2.21 4.86
N SER A 93 13.04 1.33 4.02
CA SER A 93 13.51 -0.01 4.43
C SER A 93 14.86 -0.36 3.83
#